data_AF-A0AAW2QH56-F1
#
_entry.id   AF-A0AAW2QH56-F1
#
_cell.length_a   1.000
_cell.length_b   1.000
_cell.length_c   1.000
_cell.angle_alpha   90.00
_cell.angle_beta   90.00
_cell.angle_gamma   90.00
#
_symmetry.space_group_name_H-M   'P 1'
#
loop_
_entity.id
_entity.type
_entity.pdbx_description
1 polymer ?
#
loop_
_entity_poly.entity_id
_entity_poly.type
_entity_poly.pdbx_seq_one_letter_code
_entity_poly.pdbx_strand_id
1 'polypeptide(L)'
;MATSVTSSAAVSPAVTTKARLRGVVFDMDGTLTVPVIDFQAMYRAVLGKEEYVKIKSENPSGIDILHHIETWSPDKQKQAYQIIADFEKQGLDRLQIMPGWFVFPYFLEYVIVLGAWYK
;
A
#
# COMPACT_ATOMS: atom_id res chain seq x y z
N MET A 1 70.61 9.97 -28.94
CA MET A 1 69.84 10.57 -27.84
C MET A 1 68.38 10.65 -28.26
N ALA A 2 67.55 9.70 -27.84
CA ALA A 2 66.09 9.82 -27.70
C ALA A 2 65.52 8.45 -27.28
N THR A 3 65.42 8.20 -25.99
CA THR A 3 64.66 7.07 -25.43
C THR A 3 63.21 7.51 -25.27
N SER A 4 62.29 6.87 -26.00
CA SER A 4 60.85 7.08 -25.87
C SER A 4 60.33 6.34 -24.65
N VAL A 5 59.86 7.06 -23.65
CA VAL A 5 59.22 6.51 -22.45
C VAL A 5 57.72 6.40 -22.76
N THR A 6 57.23 5.17 -22.92
CA THR A 6 55.80 4.91 -23.03
C THR A 6 55.22 4.87 -21.62
N SER A 7 54.48 5.90 -21.24
CA SER A 7 53.74 5.98 -19.98
C SER A 7 52.49 5.12 -20.06
N SER A 8 52.51 3.96 -19.40
CA SER A 8 51.31 3.14 -19.18
C SER A 8 50.45 3.82 -18.11
N ALA A 9 49.35 4.44 -18.55
CA ALA A 9 48.37 5.02 -17.64
C ALA A 9 47.64 3.89 -16.91
N ALA A 10 47.87 3.78 -15.59
CA ALA A 10 47.12 2.88 -14.75
C ALA A 10 45.64 3.32 -14.73
N VAL A 11 44.76 2.46 -15.24
CA VAL A 11 43.31 2.65 -15.11
C VAL A 11 42.94 2.40 -13.66
N SER A 12 42.76 3.47 -12.90
CA SER A 12 42.23 3.39 -11.53
C SER A 12 40.84 2.75 -11.58
N PRO A 13 40.54 1.74 -10.75
CA PRO A 13 39.21 1.17 -10.67
C PRO A 13 38.26 2.27 -10.19
N ALA A 14 37.26 2.61 -11.00
CA ALA A 14 36.20 3.51 -10.58
C ALA A 14 35.49 2.87 -9.38
N VAL A 15 35.72 3.43 -8.19
CA VAL A 15 35.08 2.99 -6.96
C VAL A 15 33.61 3.35 -7.09
N THR A 16 32.78 2.40 -7.53
CA THR A 16 31.33 2.54 -7.48
C THR A 16 30.93 2.51 -6.01
N THR A 17 30.84 3.67 -5.37
CA THR A 17 30.29 3.78 -4.02
C THR A 17 28.84 3.33 -4.06
N LYS A 18 28.58 2.09 -3.64
CA LYS A 18 27.22 1.56 -3.54
C LYS A 18 26.40 2.50 -2.66
N ALA A 19 25.26 2.96 -3.17
CA ALA A 19 24.35 3.81 -2.42
C ALA A 19 23.97 3.12 -1.10
N ARG A 20 24.16 3.81 0.02
CA ARG A 20 23.83 3.28 1.34
C ARG A 20 22.35 3.56 1.63
N LEU A 21 21.54 2.51 1.68
CA LEU A 21 20.13 2.57 2.08
C LEU A 21 20.02 3.18 3.48
N ARG A 22 19.18 4.21 3.65
CA ARG A 22 18.98 4.92 4.93
C ARG A 22 17.69 4.53 5.64
N GLY A 23 16.71 4.05 4.89
CA GLY A 23 15.42 3.60 5.38
C GLY A 23 14.61 2.99 4.26
N VAL A 24 13.55 2.26 4.63
CA VAL A 24 12.60 1.65 3.70
C VAL A 24 11.20 1.93 4.22
N VAL A 25 10.29 2.30 3.32
CA VAL A 25 8.87 2.40 3.60
C VAL A 25 8.21 1.22 2.90
N PHE A 26 7.41 0.48 3.66
CA PHE A 26 6.64 -0.64 3.15
C PHE A 26 5.17 -0.28 3.19
N ASP A 27 4.46 -0.61 2.11
CA ASP A 27 3.01 -0.67 2.13
C ASP A 27 2.54 -1.78 3.08
N MET A 28 1.30 -1.75 3.53
CA MET A 28 0.78 -2.76 4.46
C MET A 28 0.23 -3.96 3.69
N ASP A 29 -0.92 -3.80 3.03
CA ASP A 29 -1.64 -4.88 2.38
C ASP A 29 -0.97 -5.32 1.07
N GLY A 30 -0.78 -6.63 0.91
CA GLY A 30 -0.08 -7.18 -0.24
C GLY A 30 1.44 -7.03 -0.19
N THR A 31 1.98 -6.40 0.88
CA THR A 31 3.43 -6.29 1.12
C THR A 31 3.81 -6.89 2.48
N LEU A 32 3.39 -6.28 3.59
CA LEU A 32 3.67 -6.75 4.96
C LEU A 32 2.62 -7.75 5.45
N THR A 33 1.37 -7.58 5.03
CA THR A 33 0.22 -8.44 5.35
C THR A 33 -0.31 -9.10 4.10
N VAL A 34 -0.87 -10.29 4.29
CA VAL A 34 -1.73 -10.89 3.26
C VAL A 34 -2.97 -9.99 3.14
N PRO A 35 -3.34 -9.53 1.93
CA PRO A 35 -4.55 -8.74 1.74
C PRO A 35 -5.76 -9.59 2.14
N VAL A 36 -6.49 -9.15 3.16
CA VAL A 36 -7.59 -9.91 3.76
C VAL A 36 -8.95 -9.25 3.56
N ILE A 37 -8.96 -7.94 3.24
CA ILE A 37 -10.18 -7.20 2.91
C ILE A 37 -10.50 -7.41 1.42
N ASP A 38 -11.70 -7.92 1.12
CA ASP A 38 -12.23 -7.93 -0.24
C ASP A 38 -12.78 -6.55 -0.59
N PHE A 39 -11.90 -5.68 -1.10
CA PHE A 39 -12.27 -4.34 -1.54
C PHE A 39 -13.35 -4.35 -2.62
N GLN A 40 -13.40 -5.36 -3.49
CA GLN A 40 -14.43 -5.43 -4.53
C GLN A 40 -15.82 -5.70 -3.94
N ALA A 41 -15.91 -6.62 -2.97
CA ALA A 41 -17.13 -6.86 -2.23
C ALA A 41 -17.55 -5.62 -1.43
N MET A 42 -16.60 -4.95 -0.77
CA MET A 42 -16.85 -3.72 -0.02
C MET A 42 -17.40 -2.61 -0.93
N TYR A 43 -16.76 -2.34 -2.08
CA TYR A 43 -17.24 -1.32 -3.03
C TYR A 43 -18.64 -1.64 -3.55
N ARG A 44 -18.94 -2.90 -3.84
CA ARG A 44 -20.29 -3.32 -4.26
C ARG A 44 -21.32 -3.16 -3.14
N ALA A 45 -20.92 -3.37 -1.88
CA ALA A 45 -21.80 -3.19 -0.73
C ALA A 45 -22.10 -1.70 -0.46
N VAL A 46 -21.09 -0.83 -0.61
CA VAL A 46 -21.24 0.62 -0.41
C VAL A 46 -21.98 1.29 -1.57
N LEU A 47 -21.56 1.04 -2.81
CA LEU A 47 -22.06 1.73 -4.01
C LEU A 47 -23.31 1.06 -4.61
N GLY A 48 -23.51 -0.23 -4.35
CA GLY A 48 -24.40 -1.07 -5.14
C GLY A 48 -23.74 -1.59 -6.42
N LYS A 49 -24.33 -2.63 -7.01
CA LYS A 49 -23.73 -3.34 -8.17
C LYS A 49 -23.63 -2.49 -9.43
N GLU A 50 -24.66 -1.71 -9.73
CA GLU A 50 -24.75 -0.92 -10.96
C GLU A 50 -23.76 0.25 -10.94
N GLU A 51 -23.78 1.03 -9.85
CA GLU A 51 -22.88 2.17 -9.68
C GLU A 51 -21.42 1.73 -9.60
N TYR A 52 -21.14 0.59 -8.94
CA TYR A 52 -19.79 0.01 -8.92
C TYR A 52 -19.26 -0.28 -10.34
N VAL A 53 -20.07 -0.90 -11.20
CA VAL A 53 -19.65 -1.23 -12.58
C VAL A 53 -19.38 0.05 -13.38
N LYS A 54 -20.23 1.06 -13.22
CA LYS A 54 -20.09 2.35 -13.90
C LYS A 54 -18.79 3.05 -13.46
N ILE A 55 -18.60 3.28 -12.16
CA ILE A 55 -17.42 3.98 -11.63
C ILE A 55 -16.13 3.23 -11.96
N LYS A 56 -16.15 1.89 -11.92
CA LYS A 56 -14.98 1.08 -12.30
C LYS A 56 -14.62 1.20 -13.78
N SER A 57 -15.62 1.34 -14.66
CA SER A 57 -15.37 1.54 -16.09
C SER A 57 -14.77 2.92 -16.38
N GLU A 58 -15.13 3.93 -15.59
CA GLU A 58 -14.61 5.29 -15.70
C GLU A 58 -13.22 5.43 -15.06
N ASN A 59 -12.92 4.65 -14.02
CA ASN A 59 -11.66 4.68 -13.27
C ASN A 59 -10.93 3.33 -13.29
N PRO A 60 -10.18 3.01 -14.36
CA PRO A 60 -9.45 1.74 -14.47
C PRO A 60 -8.31 1.60 -13.45
N SER A 61 -7.82 2.72 -12.91
CA SER A 61 -6.72 2.77 -11.93
C SER A 61 -7.14 2.41 -10.51
N GLY A 62 -8.44 2.30 -10.23
CA GLY A 62 -8.99 2.04 -8.89
C GLY A 62 -10.02 3.08 -8.47
N ILE A 63 -10.76 2.77 -7.40
CA ILE A 63 -11.83 3.62 -6.86
C ILE A 63 -11.39 4.12 -5.49
N ASP A 64 -11.26 5.44 -5.32
CA ASP A 64 -11.19 6.05 -4.00
C ASP A 64 -12.60 6.16 -3.42
N ILE A 65 -13.00 5.12 -2.67
CA ILE A 65 -14.34 5.03 -2.10
C ILE A 65 -14.60 6.11 -1.05
N LEU A 66 -13.57 6.51 -0.29
CA LEU A 66 -13.72 7.47 0.79
C LEU A 66 -14.02 8.85 0.21
N HIS A 67 -13.24 9.26 -0.79
CA HIS A 67 -13.50 10.51 -1.49
C HIS A 67 -14.87 10.50 -2.20
N HIS A 68 -15.28 9.34 -2.72
CA HIS A 68 -16.58 9.23 -3.39
C HIS A 68 -17.78 9.42 -2.43
N ILE A 69 -17.70 8.93 -1.19
CA ILE A 69 -18.80 9.04 -0.22
C ILE A 69 -18.82 10.37 0.54
N GLU A 70 -17.75 11.19 0.47
CA GLU A 70 -17.69 12.53 1.10
C GLU A 70 -18.80 13.46 0.63
N THR A 71 -19.25 13.31 -0.63
CA THR A 71 -20.28 14.17 -1.22
C THR A 71 -21.70 13.63 -1.03
N TRP A 72 -21.87 12.51 -0.31
CA TRP A 72 -23.17 11.89 -0.10
C TRP A 72 -23.97 12.59 1.01
N SER A 73 -25.27 12.30 1.09
CA SER A 73 -26.07 12.78 2.22
C SER A 73 -25.58 12.15 3.53
N PRO A 74 -25.68 12.85 4.69
CA PRO A 74 -25.14 12.37 5.96
C PRO A 74 -25.61 10.96 6.34
N ASP A 75 -26.87 10.61 6.11
CA ASP A 75 -27.41 9.29 6.40
C ASP A 75 -26.77 8.19 5.54
N LYS A 76 -26.57 8.47 4.24
CA LYS A 76 -25.92 7.54 3.31
C LYS A 76 -24.44 7.39 3.63
N GLN A 77 -23.78 8.49 3.98
CA GLN A 77 -22.38 8.49 4.39
C GLN A 77 -22.18 7.66 5.66
N LYS A 78 -23.06 7.82 6.67
CA LYS A 78 -23.05 7.01 7.89
C LYS A 78 -23.22 5.51 7.59
N GLN A 79 -24.16 5.15 6.72
CA GLN A 79 -24.35 3.76 6.30
C GLN A 79 -23.11 3.22 5.57
N ALA A 80 -22.52 4.01 4.67
CA ALA A 80 -21.30 3.63 3.95
C ALA A 80 -20.13 3.37 4.91
N TYR A 81 -19.87 4.27 5.86
CA TYR A 81 -18.82 4.08 6.86
C TYR A 81 -19.07 2.87 7.75
N GLN A 82 -20.33 2.58 8.09
CA GLN A 82 -20.66 1.39 8.87
C GLN A 82 -20.34 0.10 8.12
N ILE A 83 -20.67 0.05 6.82
CA ILE A 83 -20.30 -1.08 5.96
C ILE A 83 -18.77 -1.22 5.88
N ILE A 84 -18.04 -0.12 5.66
CA ILE A 84 -16.57 -0.13 5.59
C ILE A 84 -15.98 -0.67 6.90
N ALA A 85 -16.44 -0.17 8.05
CA ALA A 85 -15.98 -0.62 9.36
C ALA A 85 -16.25 -2.12 9.60
N ASP A 86 -17.38 -2.65 9.12
CA ASP A 86 -17.68 -4.09 9.21
C ASP A 86 -16.71 -4.93 8.37
N PHE A 87 -16.29 -4.44 7.19
CA PHE A 87 -15.28 -5.09 6.36
C PHE A 87 -13.87 -4.99 6.97
N GLU A 88 -13.52 -3.85 7.54
CA GLU A 88 -12.25 -3.65 8.24
C GLU A 88 -12.12 -4.57 9.44
N LYS A 89 -13.18 -4.69 10.25
CA LYS A 89 -13.22 -5.63 11.37
C LYS A 89 -13.03 -7.07 10.93
N GLN A 90 -13.69 -7.49 9.85
CA GLN A 90 -13.50 -8.83 9.28
C GLN A 90 -12.07 -9.03 8.76
N GLY A 91 -11.45 -7.99 8.22
CA GLY A 91 -10.04 -7.99 7.79
C GLY A 91 -9.10 -8.19 8.98
N LEU A 92 -9.28 -7.39 10.03
CA LEU A 92 -8.51 -7.48 11.28
C LEU A 92 -8.54 -8.90 11.88
N ASP A 93 -9.73 -9.50 11.98
CA ASP A 93 -9.91 -10.84 12.54
C ASP A 93 -9.18 -11.93 11.74
N ARG A 94 -8.95 -11.69 10.44
CA ARG A 94 -8.30 -12.64 9.51
C ARG A 94 -6.87 -12.27 9.19
N LEU A 95 -6.35 -11.22 9.81
CA LEU A 95 -5.09 -10.61 9.42
C LEU A 95 -3.94 -11.59 9.61
N GLN A 96 -3.13 -11.70 8.55
CA GLN A 96 -1.99 -12.62 8.50
C GLN A 96 -0.77 -11.86 8.02
N ILE A 97 0.36 -12.13 8.64
CA ILE A 97 1.66 -11.64 8.17
C ILE A 97 1.96 -12.30 6.81
N MET A 98 2.48 -11.51 5.87
CA MET A 98 2.91 -12.02 4.57
C MET A 98 3.97 -13.12 4.77
N PRO A 99 3.81 -14.32 4.17
CA PRO A 99 4.80 -15.37 4.28
C PRO A 99 6.20 -14.88 3.88
N GLY A 100 7.19 -15.18 4.72
CA GLY A 100 8.58 -14.70 4.54
C GLY A 100 8.88 -13.37 5.23
N TRP A 101 7.86 -12.71 5.79
CA TRP A 101 8.03 -11.54 6.63
C TRP A 101 8.07 -11.92 8.12
N PHE A 102 9.08 -11.45 8.85
CA PHE A 102 9.20 -11.66 10.29
C PHE A 102 9.02 -10.32 10.99
N VAL A 103 7.81 -10.07 11.51
CA VAL A 103 7.49 -8.88 12.29
C VAL A 103 6.84 -9.32 13.60
N PHE A 104 7.19 -8.65 14.69
CA PHE A 104 6.60 -8.93 15.99
C PHE A 104 5.08 -8.67 15.96
N PRO A 105 4.24 -9.56 16.51
CA PRO A 105 2.79 -9.41 16.47
C PRO A 105 2.30 -8.05 16.99
N TYR A 106 2.92 -7.56 18.07
CA TYR A 106 2.61 -6.26 18.68
C TYR A 106 2.92 -5.05 17.79
N PHE A 107 3.88 -5.17 16.86
CA PHE A 107 4.21 -4.08 15.95
C PHE A 107 3.10 -3.86 14.92
N LEU A 108 2.47 -4.94 14.44
CA LEU A 108 1.39 -4.81 13.46
C LEU A 108 0.10 -4.28 14.07
N GLU A 109 -0.28 -4.77 15.25
CA GLU A 109 -1.45 -4.26 15.97
C GLU A 109 -1.37 -2.73 16.17
N TYR A 110 -0.18 -2.23 16.53
CA TYR A 110 0.05 -0.79 16.72
C TYR A 110 -0.02 0.01 15.41
N VAL A 111 0.51 -0.54 14.31
CA VAL A 111 0.51 0.13 12.99
C VAL A 111 -0.90 0.17 12.39
N ILE A 112 -1.67 -0.90 12.49
CA ILE A 112 -3.02 -0.97 11.93
C ILE A 112 -3.98 -0.06 12.70
N VAL A 113 -3.89 -0.03 14.04
CA VAL A 113 -4.73 0.84 14.88
C VAL A 113 -4.41 2.32 14.64
N LEU A 114 -3.16 2.68 14.36
CA LEU A 114 -2.83 4.06 13.99
C LEU A 114 -3.23 4.41 12.54
N GLY A 115 -3.14 3.44 11.60
CA GLY A 115 -3.53 3.66 10.21
C GLY A 115 -5.04 3.79 9.98
N ALA A 116 -5.86 3.05 10.75
CA ALA A 116 -7.32 3.04 10.61
C ALA A 116 -8.03 4.27 11.23
N TRP A 117 -7.33 5.04 12.08
CA TRP A 117 -7.93 6.14 12.85
C TRP A 117 -7.25 7.50 12.65
N TYR A 118 -6.17 7.56 11.87
CA TYR A 118 -5.52 8.82 11.51
C TYR A 118 -5.86 9.23 10.07
N LYS A 119 -7.16 9.41 9.81
CA LYS A 119 -7.64 10.25 8.70
C LYS A 119 -9.01 10.82 9.02
#